data_AF-A0AAN1RZU4-F1
#
_entry.id   AF-A0AAN1RZU4-F1
#
_cell.length_a   1.000
_cell.length_b   1.000
_cell.length_c   1.000
_cell.angle_alpha   90.00
_cell.angle_beta   90.00
_cell.angle_gamma   90.00
#
_symmetry.space_group_name_H-M   'P 1'
#
loop_
_entity.id
_entity.type
_entity.pdbx_description
1 polymer ?
#
loop_
_entity_poly.entity_id
_entity_poly.type
_entity_poly.pdbx_seq_one_letter_code
_entity_poly.pdbx_strand_id
1 'polypeptide(L)'
;MLGYMTERAAKEDGFTHHGKYYGIPVWIGDPYGEFRVATKWAPFEYLMTLAHMIEWFLLDMFYPDDEPAFRFVITKPIQAAV
;
A
#
# COMPACT_ATOMS: atom_id res chain seq x y z
N MET A 1 12.01 9.64 11.37
CA MET A 1 11.75 10.25 10.05
C MET A 1 10.44 11.00 10.13
N LEU A 2 10.38 12.25 9.66
CA LEU A 2 9.17 13.07 9.76
C LEU A 2 8.00 12.39 9.04
N GLY A 3 6.89 12.13 9.74
CA GLY A 3 5.72 11.48 9.14
C GLY A 3 5.91 10.00 8.80
N TYR A 4 6.89 9.32 9.40
CA TYR A 4 7.03 7.87 9.29
C TYR A 4 6.11 7.18 10.30
N MET A 5 5.23 6.32 9.80
CA MET A 5 4.34 5.50 10.61
C MET A 5 5.09 4.24 11.07
N THR A 6 5.22 4.07 12.38
CA THR A 6 5.89 2.91 12.98
C THR A 6 5.01 1.66 12.93
N GLU A 7 5.61 0.47 13.07
CA GLU A 7 4.85 -0.81 13.15
C GLU A 7 3.80 -0.79 14.25
N ARG A 8 4.12 -0.21 15.41
CA ARG A 8 3.19 -0.08 16.53
C ARG A 8 1.98 0.79 16.16
N ALA A 9 2.23 1.98 15.61
CA ALA A 9 1.16 2.89 15.19
C ALA A 9 0.29 2.28 14.08
N ALA A 10 0.92 1.64 13.08
CA ALA A 10 0.19 0.95 12.02
C ALA A 10 -0.71 -0.16 12.58
N LYS A 11 -0.24 -0.92 13.59
CA LYS A 11 -1.06 -1.93 14.24
C LYS A 11 -2.22 -1.34 15.03
N GLU A 12 -2.00 -0.25 15.75
CA GLU A 12 -3.05 0.50 16.45
C GLU A 12 -4.13 1.02 15.48
N ASP A 13 -3.73 1.39 14.25
CA ASP A 13 -4.60 1.84 13.16
C ASP A 13 -5.25 0.68 12.35
N GLY A 14 -5.03 -0.57 12.76
CA GLY A 14 -5.67 -1.76 12.16
C GLY A 14 -4.95 -2.33 10.93
N PHE A 15 -3.71 -1.95 10.66
CA PHE A 15 -2.88 -2.62 9.65
C PHE A 15 -2.32 -3.95 10.18
N THR A 16 -2.22 -4.95 9.30
CA THR A 16 -1.86 -6.32 9.67
C THR A 16 -0.60 -6.82 8.96
N HIS A 17 -0.30 -6.26 7.79
CA HIS A 17 0.82 -6.68 6.95
C HIS A 17 1.69 -5.51 6.50
N HIS A 18 2.94 -5.83 6.19
CA HIS A 18 3.77 -5.01 5.34
C HIS A 18 3.47 -5.33 3.87
N GLY A 19 3.55 -4.32 3.01
CA GLY A 19 3.44 -4.51 1.57
C GLY A 19 4.31 -3.55 0.77
N LYS A 20 4.16 -3.66 -0.55
CA LYS A 20 4.83 -2.81 -1.53
C LYS A 20 3.88 -2.49 -2.69
N TYR A 21 4.02 -1.29 -3.22
CA TYR A 21 3.35 -0.85 -4.45
C TYR A 21 4.41 -0.26 -5.38
N TYR A 22 4.80 -0.99 -6.44
CA TYR A 22 5.93 -0.61 -7.31
C TYR A 22 7.23 -0.22 -6.56
N GLY A 23 7.55 -0.94 -5.48
CA GLY A 23 8.71 -0.65 -4.64
C GLY A 23 8.47 0.36 -3.51
N ILE A 24 7.36 1.10 -3.55
CA ILE A 24 6.94 2.01 -2.48
C ILE A 24 6.49 1.18 -1.27
N PRO A 25 7.09 1.37 -0.08
CA PRO A 25 6.71 0.60 1.09
C PRO A 25 5.38 1.08 1.64
N VAL A 26 4.45 0.13 1.84
CA VAL A 26 3.11 0.39 2.37
C VAL A 26 2.79 -0.52 3.57
N TRP A 27 1.84 -0.11 4.37
CA TRP A 27 1.08 -0.93 5.32
C TRP A 27 -0.17 -1.44 4.63
N ILE A 28 -0.53 -2.70 4.87
CA ILE A 28 -1.73 -3.32 4.30
C ILE A 28 -2.57 -3.88 5.46
N GLY A 29 -3.88 -3.60 5.42
CA GLY A 29 -4.88 -4.18 6.32
C GLY A 29 -5.14 -5.66 6.02
N ASP A 30 -6.20 -6.21 6.60
CA ASP A 30 -6.60 -7.58 6.30
C ASP A 30 -7.01 -7.71 4.81
N PRO A 31 -6.30 -8.51 4.00
CA PRO A 31 -6.62 -8.69 2.58
C PRO A 31 -7.97 -9.36 2.33
N TYR A 32 -8.50 -10.11 3.32
CA TYR A 32 -9.75 -10.85 3.20
C TYR A 32 -10.89 -10.21 4.01
N GLY A 33 -10.60 -9.13 4.74
CA GLY A 33 -11.53 -8.41 5.60
C GLY A 33 -11.60 -6.93 5.19
N GLU A 34 -11.37 -6.04 6.14
CA GLU A 34 -11.33 -4.60 5.89
C GLU A 34 -10.02 -4.19 5.23
N PHE A 35 -9.97 -4.31 3.91
CA PHE A 35 -8.81 -3.91 3.12
C PHE A 35 -8.56 -2.40 3.22
N ARG A 36 -7.31 -2.05 3.56
CA ARG A 36 -6.82 -0.68 3.64
C ARG A 36 -5.33 -0.65 3.30
N VAL A 37 -4.87 0.46 2.74
CA VAL A 37 -3.46 0.67 2.41
C VAL A 37 -3.05 2.08 2.83
N ALA A 38 -1.85 2.21 3.40
CA ALA A 38 -1.23 3.50 3.67
C ALA A 38 0.28 3.43 3.39
N THR A 39 0.90 4.51 2.93
CA THR A 39 2.36 4.51 2.81
C THR A 39 3.01 4.52 4.19
N LYS A 40 4.20 3.92 4.30
CA LYS A 40 4.92 3.94 5.59
C LYS A 40 5.46 5.32 5.95
N TRP A 41 5.56 6.22 4.98
CA TRP A 41 6.18 7.52 5.13
C TRP A 41 5.42 8.57 4.32
N ALA A 42 4.95 9.63 4.97
CA ALA A 42 4.08 10.62 4.34
C ALA A 42 4.54 11.16 2.96
N PRO A 43 5.85 11.44 2.70
CA PRO A 43 6.29 11.85 1.36
C PRO A 43 6.08 10.81 0.26
N PHE A 44 5.97 9.52 0.60
CA PHE A 44 5.67 8.47 -0.37
C PHE A 44 4.22 8.52 -0.87
N GLU A 45 3.31 9.24 -0.21
CA GLU A 45 1.95 9.45 -0.75
C GLU A 45 1.98 10.16 -2.11
N TYR A 46 2.91 11.12 -2.29
CA TYR A 46 3.10 11.79 -3.58
C TYR A 46 3.62 10.82 -4.66
N LEU A 47 4.58 9.96 -4.29
CA LEU A 47 5.12 8.96 -5.20
C LEU A 47 4.08 7.90 -5.56
N MET A 48 3.26 7.51 -4.59
CA MET A 48 2.16 6.55 -4.77
C MET A 48 1.07 7.13 -5.67
N THR A 49 0.71 8.40 -5.48
CA THR A 49 -0.23 9.12 -6.34
C THR A 49 0.26 9.15 -7.80
N LEU A 50 1.55 9.49 -8.01
CA LEU A 50 2.14 9.47 -9.34
C LEU A 50 2.13 8.05 -9.95
N ALA A 51 2.47 7.04 -9.16
CA ALA A 51 2.43 5.65 -9.60
C ALA A 51 1.01 5.17 -9.94
N HIS A 52 -0.03 5.60 -9.21
CA HIS A 52 -1.42 5.32 -9.56
C HIS A 52 -1.80 5.92 -10.92
N MET A 53 -1.40 7.17 -11.19
CA MET A 53 -1.70 7.81 -12.48
C MET A 53 -1.03 7.07 -13.65
N ILE A 54 0.22 6.66 -13.46
CA ILE A 54 0.97 5.90 -14.47
C ILE A 54 0.38 4.50 -14.65
N GLU A 55 0.11 3.76 -13.57
CA GLU A 55 -0.50 2.42 -13.66
C GLU A 55 -1.86 2.50 -14.38
N TRP A 56 -2.71 3.45 -13.98
CA TRP A 56 -4.02 3.62 -14.60
C TRP A 56 -3.92 3.91 -16.10
N PHE A 57 -3.06 4.85 -16.49
CA PHE A 57 -2.83 5.17 -17.91
C PHE A 57 -2.33 3.96 -18.72
N LEU A 58 -1.39 3.19 -18.17
CA LEU A 58 -0.85 2.01 -18.85
C LEU A 58 -1.88 0.87 -18.94
N LEU A 59 -2.64 0.63 -17.88
CA LEU A 59 -3.67 -0.40 -17.86
C LEU A 59 -4.82 -0.08 -18.82
N ASP A 60 -5.30 1.17 -18.83
CA ASP A 60 -6.33 1.62 -19.77
C ASP A 60 -5.87 1.46 -21.23
N MET A 61 -4.59 1.72 -21.52
CA MET A 61 -4.06 1.62 -22.88
C MET A 61 -3.83 0.18 -23.35
N PHE A 62 -3.36 -0.72 -22.47
CA PHE A 62 -2.96 -2.08 -22.86
C PHE A 62 -3.98 -3.16 -22.50
N TYR A 63 -4.85 -2.91 -21.52
CA TYR A 63 -5.83 -3.83 -20.96
C TYR A 63 -7.18 -3.12 -20.72
N PRO A 64 -7.80 -2.51 -21.75
CA PRO A 64 -9.00 -1.68 -21.58
C PRO A 64 -10.24 -2.45 -21.10
N ASP A 65 -10.27 -3.77 -21.32
CA ASP A 65 -11.40 -4.63 -20.92
C ASP A 65 -11.25 -5.22 -19.51
N ASP A 66 -10.08 -5.06 -18.88
CA ASP A 66 -9.81 -5.55 -17.52
C ASP A 66 -10.43 -4.61 -16.48
N GLU A 67 -10.89 -5.16 -15.35
CA GLU A 67 -11.41 -4.35 -14.25
C GLU A 67 -10.29 -3.47 -13.65
N PRO A 68 -10.50 -2.16 -13.50
CA PRO A 68 -9.50 -1.26 -12.93
C PRO A 68 -9.15 -1.66 -11.48
N ALA A 69 -7.92 -2.12 -11.26
CA ALA A 69 -7.44 -2.54 -9.97
C ALA A 69 -6.01 -2.07 -9.72
N PHE A 70 -5.71 -1.70 -8.47
CA PHE A 70 -4.35 -1.42 -8.02
C PHE A 70 -3.68 -2.69 -7.53
N ARG A 71 -2.45 -2.94 -7.99
CA ARG A 71 -1.74 -4.20 -7.70
C ARG A 71 -0.74 -4.02 -6.57
N PHE A 72 -1.17 -4.38 -5.36
CA PHE A 72 -0.32 -4.39 -4.17
C PHE A 72 0.34 -5.76 -3.95
N VAL A 73 1.61 -5.74 -3.53
CA VAL A 73 2.33 -6.94 -3.10
C VAL A 73 2.33 -7.03 -1.58
N ILE A 74 1.65 -8.02 -1.04
CA ILE A 74 1.70 -8.35 0.40
C ILE A 74 3.01 -9.11 0.68
N THR A 75 3.68 -8.77 1.78
CA THR A 75 5.00 -9.34 2.11
C THR A 75 4.99 -10.17 3.38
N LYS A 76 5.13 -9.56 4.55
CA LYS A 76 5.16 -10.25 5.85
C LYS A 76 4.14 -9.63 6.81
N PRO A 77 3.62 -10.38 7.79
CA PRO A 77 2.78 -9.80 8.84
C PRO A 77 3.59 -8.82 9.71
N ILE A 78 2.89 -7.86 10.33
CA ILE A 78 3.49 -6.99 11.36
C ILE A 78 3.75 -7.83 12.61
N GLN A 79 4.96 -7.80 13.14
CA GLN A 79 5.32 -8.61 14.31
C GLN A 79 4.55 -8.16 15.56
N ALA A 80 4.19 -9.12 16.42
CA ALA A 80 3.65 -8.78 17.74
C ALA A 80 4.75 -8.06 18.55
N ALA A 81 4.42 -6.91 19.12
CA ALA A 81 5.30 -6.27 20.10
C ALA A 81 5.48 -7.25 21.27
N VAL A 82 6.73 -7.65 21.53
CA VAL A 82 7.14 -8.38 22.74
C VAL A 82 7.26 -7.37 23.87
#